data_AF-A0A948E6J8-F1
#
_entry.id   AF-A0A948E6J8-F1
#
_cell.length_a   1.000
_cell.length_b   1.000
_cell.length_c   1.000
_cell.angle_alpha   90.00
_cell.angle_beta   90.00
_cell.angle_gamma   90.00
#
_symmetry.space_group_name_H-M   'P 1'
#
loop_
_entity.id
_entity.type
_entity.pdbx_description
1 polymer ?
#
loop_
_entity_poly.entity_id
_entity_poly.type
_entity_poly.pdbx_seq_one_letter_code
_entity_poly.pdbx_strand_id
1 'polypeptide(L)'
;MIPDIRSQLKSDQGCLCAYCEARLIENDPHRWGVEHFVQRALTSSNHNWDLDWDNLLAVCKGGENDPKPRELHCDRQKNDGGKKPPLPPDCRGYILKPTELQALPSLFDFDLSTGALSPNVQVCQQFSPPSNQMPSTAALVQNTIDHLNLNCERLKEKRKVARQDLEERIAATRQNGKTLNGLVADVFKDPHFWPEFFTVYLIRLGNIAKNFLVQNNYTG
;
A
#
# COMPACT_ATOMS: atom_id res chain seq x y z
N MET A 1 -19.79 -14.33 16.86
CA MET A 1 -18.91 -15.10 15.95
C MET A 1 -17.57 -14.38 15.97
N ILE A 2 -16.49 -15.05 16.38
CA ILE A 2 -15.15 -14.44 16.36
C ILE A 2 -14.72 -14.38 14.88
N PRO A 3 -14.35 -13.21 14.34
CA PRO A 3 -13.83 -13.13 12.97
C PRO A 3 -12.62 -14.07 12.81
N ASP A 4 -12.54 -14.80 11.71
CA ASP A 4 -11.32 -15.53 11.38
C ASP A 4 -10.15 -14.53 11.23
N ILE A 5 -8.95 -14.96 11.60
CA ILE A 5 -7.71 -14.17 11.58
C ILE A 5 -7.52 -13.48 10.24
N ARG A 6 -7.83 -14.19 9.14
CA ARG A 6 -7.75 -13.66 7.78
C ARG A 6 -8.67 -12.47 7.57
N SER A 7 -9.90 -12.55 8.04
CA SER A 7 -10.88 -11.46 7.91
C SER A 7 -10.47 -10.26 8.75
N GLN A 8 -9.97 -10.49 9.96
CA GLN A 8 -9.48 -9.41 10.82
C GLN A 8 -8.27 -8.70 10.21
N LEU A 9 -7.25 -9.44 9.75
CA LEU A 9 -6.06 -8.87 9.12
C LEU A 9 -6.40 -7.99 7.91
N LYS A 10 -7.32 -8.48 7.07
CA LYS A 10 -7.80 -7.73 5.92
C LYS A 10 -8.55 -6.46 6.34
N SER A 11 -9.41 -6.55 7.35
CA SER A 11 -10.17 -5.43 7.90
C SER A 11 -9.26 -4.35 8.48
N ASP A 12 -8.20 -4.76 9.19
CA ASP A 12 -7.21 -3.84 9.78
C ASP A 12 -6.44 -3.07 8.70
N GLN A 13 -6.26 -3.65 7.51
CA GLN A 13 -5.69 -2.98 6.34
C GLN A 13 -6.73 -2.23 5.48
N GLY A 14 -7.93 -1.99 6.00
CA GLY A 14 -9.02 -1.33 5.27
C GLY A 14 -9.42 -2.02 3.97
N CYS A 15 -9.28 -3.34 3.93
CA CYS A 15 -9.52 -4.20 2.78
C CYS A 15 -8.61 -3.90 1.56
N LEU A 16 -7.40 -3.38 1.77
CA LEU A 16 -6.43 -3.11 0.70
C LEU A 16 -5.24 -4.08 0.75
N CYS A 17 -4.65 -4.35 -0.41
CA CYS A 17 -3.35 -5.00 -0.49
C CYS A 17 -2.31 -4.12 0.20
N ALA A 18 -1.54 -4.68 1.14
CA ALA A 18 -0.53 -3.95 1.91
C ALA A 18 0.55 -3.26 1.07
N TYR A 19 0.72 -3.66 -0.20
CA TYR A 19 1.74 -3.13 -1.09
C TYR A 19 1.21 -2.26 -2.22
N CYS A 20 0.32 -2.80 -3.06
CA CYS A 20 -0.17 -2.05 -4.23
C CYS A 20 -1.44 -1.26 -3.96
N GLU A 21 -2.03 -1.39 -2.77
CA GLU A 21 -3.29 -0.74 -2.37
C GLU A 21 -4.48 -1.08 -3.29
N ALA A 22 -4.37 -2.13 -4.10
CA ALA A 22 -5.49 -2.67 -4.83
C ALA A 22 -6.49 -3.32 -3.86
N ARG A 23 -7.78 -3.26 -4.20
CA ARG A 23 -8.85 -3.79 -3.35
C ARG A 23 -8.72 -5.30 -3.23
N LEU A 24 -8.74 -5.78 -1.99
CA LEU A 24 -8.92 -7.20 -1.70
C LEU A 24 -10.43 -7.48 -1.66
N ILE A 25 -10.96 -8.24 -2.61
CA ILE A 25 -12.40 -8.55 -2.68
C ILE A 25 -12.73 -9.61 -1.61
N GLU A 26 -13.80 -9.42 -0.83
CA GLU A 26 -14.16 -10.26 0.33
C GLU A 26 -14.42 -11.72 -0.01
N ASN A 27 -15.09 -11.99 -1.12
CA ASN A 27 -15.60 -13.32 -1.43
C ASN A 27 -14.73 -14.12 -2.40
N ASP A 28 -13.51 -13.65 -2.69
CA ASP A 28 -12.59 -14.37 -3.58
C ASP A 28 -11.25 -14.66 -2.87
N PRO A 29 -11.15 -15.79 -2.14
CA PRO A 29 -9.91 -16.19 -1.48
C PRO A 29 -8.81 -16.55 -2.49
N HIS A 30 -9.11 -16.69 -3.78
CA HIS A 30 -8.11 -16.92 -4.83
C HIS A 30 -7.45 -15.61 -5.29
N ARG A 31 -7.94 -14.45 -4.84
CA ARG A 31 -7.39 -13.14 -5.24
C ARG A 31 -6.44 -12.51 -4.23
N TRP A 32 -6.34 -13.06 -3.02
CA TRP A 32 -5.45 -12.55 -1.98
C TRP A 32 -4.93 -13.63 -1.04
N GLY A 33 -3.92 -13.31 -0.23
CA GLY A 33 -3.32 -14.21 0.74
C GLY A 33 -2.74 -13.47 1.93
N VAL A 34 -2.31 -14.24 2.93
CA VAL A 34 -1.49 -13.76 4.04
C VAL A 34 -0.04 -13.97 3.66
N GLU A 35 0.76 -12.93 3.74
CA GLU A 35 2.19 -12.94 3.57
C GLU A 35 2.87 -12.62 4.90
N HIS A 36 3.97 -13.33 5.18
CA HIS A 36 4.87 -13.01 6.27
C HIS A 36 5.98 -12.09 5.75
N PHE A 37 6.11 -10.89 6.33
CA PHE A 37 7.14 -9.94 5.91
C PHE A 37 8.55 -10.47 6.18
N VAL A 38 8.79 -10.94 7.40
CA VAL A 38 9.95 -11.75 7.81
C VAL A 38 9.56 -13.22 7.68
N GLN A 39 10.38 -14.02 6.99
CA GLN A 39 10.07 -15.42 6.73
C GLN A 39 9.89 -16.23 8.01
N ARG A 40 8.84 -17.08 8.05
CA ARG A 40 8.56 -18.02 9.16
C ARG A 40 9.74 -18.90 9.57
N ALA A 41 10.67 -19.18 8.65
CA ALA A 41 11.84 -20.01 8.90
C ALA A 41 12.81 -19.37 9.91
N LEU A 42 12.69 -18.06 10.15
CA LEU A 42 13.47 -17.32 11.14
C LEU A 42 12.84 -17.33 12.54
N THR A 43 11.68 -17.99 12.73
CA THR A 43 11.07 -18.18 14.06
C THR A 43 12.05 -18.91 14.98
N SER A 44 12.16 -18.41 16.21
CA SER A 44 13.02 -18.97 17.26
C SER A 44 12.27 -19.00 18.59
N SER A 45 12.91 -19.52 19.65
CA SER A 45 12.35 -19.46 21.02
C SER A 45 12.14 -18.03 21.51
N ASN A 46 12.86 -17.05 20.96
CA ASN A 46 12.81 -15.65 21.41
C ASN A 46 11.73 -14.83 20.69
N HIS A 47 11.36 -15.22 19.47
CA HIS A 47 10.36 -14.51 18.69
C HIS A 47 9.74 -15.43 17.64
N ASN A 48 8.41 -15.47 17.58
CA ASN A 48 7.65 -16.29 16.63
C ASN A 48 7.06 -15.43 15.51
N TRP A 49 7.81 -15.31 14.41
CA TRP A 49 7.42 -14.55 13.22
C TRP A 49 6.16 -15.10 12.53
N ASP A 50 5.83 -16.38 12.75
CA ASP A 50 4.64 -17.00 12.14
C ASP A 50 3.33 -16.50 12.78
N LEU A 51 3.39 -16.05 14.04
CA LEU A 51 2.25 -15.59 14.84
C LEU A 51 2.32 -14.09 15.20
N ASP A 52 3.37 -13.39 14.78
CA ASP A 52 3.50 -11.95 14.99
C ASP A 52 2.55 -11.19 14.08
N TRP A 53 1.54 -10.52 14.66
CA TRP A 53 0.52 -9.77 13.92
C TRP A 53 1.14 -8.69 13.04
N ASP A 54 2.17 -7.99 13.53
CA ASP A 54 2.85 -6.94 12.77
C ASP A 54 3.67 -7.49 11.61
N ASN A 55 3.87 -8.82 11.55
CA ASN A 55 4.56 -9.52 10.49
C ASN A 55 3.61 -10.11 9.43
N LEU A 56 2.31 -10.16 9.71
CA LEU A 56 1.30 -10.66 8.79
C LEU A 56 0.76 -9.52 7.92
N LEU A 57 0.67 -9.75 6.62
CA LEU A 57 0.16 -8.78 5.65
C LEU A 57 -0.88 -9.43 4.74
N ALA A 58 -2.04 -8.80 4.57
CA ALA A 58 -2.98 -9.16 3.52
C ALA A 58 -2.51 -8.59 2.18
N VAL A 59 -2.18 -9.46 1.24
CA VAL A 59 -1.62 -9.07 -0.07
C VAL A 59 -2.39 -9.71 -1.22
N CYS A 60 -2.43 -9.03 -2.36
CA CYS A 60 -3.01 -9.59 -3.57
C CYS A 60 -2.14 -10.74 -4.10
N LYS A 61 -2.70 -11.55 -4.99
CA LYS A 61 -1.96 -12.61 -5.70
C LYS A 61 -1.02 -12.10 -6.81
N GLY A 62 -0.70 -10.82 -6.83
CA GLY A 62 0.34 -10.27 -7.70
C GLY A 62 0.12 -10.46 -9.20
N GLY A 63 -1.11 -10.76 -9.65
CA GLY A 63 -1.39 -11.05 -11.06
C GLY A 63 -1.06 -12.47 -11.53
N GLU A 64 -0.79 -13.41 -10.62
CA GLU A 64 -0.48 -14.79 -10.98
C GLU A 64 -1.61 -15.50 -11.76
N ASN A 65 -2.85 -15.08 -11.51
CA ASN A 65 -4.06 -15.63 -12.11
C ASN A 65 -4.50 -14.85 -13.36
N ASP A 66 -3.76 -13.82 -13.77
CA ASP A 66 -4.09 -13.04 -14.97
C ASP A 66 -3.77 -13.82 -16.27
N PRO A 67 -4.44 -13.48 -17.38
CA PRO A 67 -4.06 -13.96 -18.71
C PRO A 67 -2.60 -13.66 -19.03
N LYS A 68 -1.96 -14.52 -19.84
CA LYS A 68 -0.59 -14.28 -20.32
C LYS A 68 -0.60 -13.24 -21.47
N PRO A 69 0.47 -12.42 -21.61
CA PRO A 69 1.64 -12.33 -20.74
C PRO A 69 1.31 -11.69 -19.38
N ARG A 70 1.84 -12.27 -18.31
CA ARG A 70 1.56 -11.82 -16.93
C ARG A 70 2.55 -10.75 -16.51
N GLU A 71 2.05 -9.71 -15.84
CA GLU A 71 2.87 -8.74 -15.10
C GLU A 71 2.75 -9.04 -13.59
N LEU A 72 3.75 -9.74 -13.06
CA LEU A 72 3.81 -10.05 -11.63
C LEU A 72 4.14 -8.79 -10.83
N HIS A 73 3.61 -8.69 -9.61
CA HIS A 73 3.85 -7.59 -8.68
C HIS A 73 3.61 -8.05 -7.24
N CYS A 74 3.87 -7.19 -6.25
CA CYS A 74 3.75 -7.47 -4.82
C CYS A 74 4.55 -8.73 -4.42
N ASP A 75 3.99 -9.57 -3.54
CA ASP A 75 4.58 -10.83 -3.09
C ASP A 75 5.12 -11.69 -4.23
N ARG A 76 4.34 -11.84 -5.32
CA ARG A 76 4.70 -12.75 -6.41
C ARG A 76 5.91 -12.30 -7.20
N GLN A 77 6.18 -11.00 -7.24
CA GLN A 77 7.38 -10.47 -7.88
C GLN A 77 8.65 -10.78 -7.08
N LYS A 78 8.57 -10.90 -5.74
CA LYS A 78 9.73 -11.20 -4.89
C LYS A 78 10.46 -12.49 -5.32
N ASN A 79 9.74 -13.40 -5.99
CA ASN A 79 10.21 -14.73 -6.37
C ASN A 79 10.24 -14.98 -7.90
N ASP A 80 10.13 -13.94 -8.75
CA ASP A 80 10.06 -14.07 -10.23
C ASP A 80 11.41 -14.39 -10.89
N GLY A 81 12.02 -15.52 -10.54
CA GLY A 81 12.88 -16.28 -11.45
C GLY A 81 14.15 -15.62 -12.01
N GLY A 82 14.68 -14.55 -11.42
CA GLY A 82 16.06 -14.12 -11.65
C GLY A 82 16.29 -12.76 -12.32
N LYS A 83 15.30 -11.86 -12.41
CA LYS A 83 15.55 -10.48 -12.89
C LYS A 83 16.12 -9.53 -11.82
N LYS A 84 15.98 -9.87 -10.53
CA LYS A 84 16.51 -9.11 -9.39
C LYS A 84 17.09 -10.08 -8.36
N PRO A 85 18.08 -9.65 -7.55
CA PRO A 85 18.50 -10.43 -6.40
C PRO A 85 17.30 -10.74 -5.50
N PRO A 86 17.15 -11.98 -5.00
CA PRO A 86 16.08 -12.28 -4.06
C PRO A 86 16.25 -11.45 -2.79
N LEU A 87 15.13 -11.04 -2.20
CA LEU A 87 15.17 -10.43 -0.87
C LEU A 87 15.66 -11.46 0.16
N PRO A 88 16.45 -11.03 1.15
CA PRO A 88 16.85 -11.91 2.24
C PRO A 88 15.63 -12.42 3.03
N PRO A 89 15.73 -13.56 3.74
CA PRO A 89 14.64 -14.07 4.58
C PRO A 89 14.13 -13.07 5.62
N ASP A 90 15.00 -12.20 6.11
CA ASP A 90 14.64 -10.99 6.84
C ASP A 90 14.76 -9.79 5.90
N CYS A 91 13.66 -9.39 5.27
CA CYS A 91 13.66 -8.29 4.31
C CYS A 91 13.49 -6.90 4.95
N ARG A 92 13.52 -6.79 6.29
CA ARG A 92 13.42 -5.50 6.98
C ARG A 92 14.53 -4.58 6.52
N GLY A 93 14.15 -3.35 6.16
CA GLY A 93 15.08 -2.33 5.68
C GLY A 93 15.54 -2.46 4.24
N TYR A 94 15.23 -3.57 3.55
CA TYR A 94 15.45 -3.71 2.11
C TYR A 94 14.23 -3.23 1.33
N ILE A 95 13.03 -3.44 1.87
CA ILE A 95 11.79 -2.83 1.40
C ILE A 95 11.04 -2.22 2.58
N LEU A 96 10.15 -1.27 2.32
CA LEU A 96 9.30 -0.70 3.34
C LEU A 96 8.37 -1.77 3.92
N LYS A 97 8.34 -1.86 5.24
CA LYS A 97 7.33 -2.65 5.96
C LYS A 97 6.04 -1.82 6.04
N PRO A 98 4.90 -2.28 5.50
CA PRO A 98 3.67 -1.48 5.48
C PRO A 98 3.23 -1.00 6.87
N THR A 99 3.40 -1.83 7.90
CA THR A 99 3.07 -1.49 9.30
C THR A 99 4.04 -0.50 9.96
N GLU A 100 5.17 -0.15 9.31
CA GLU A 100 6.09 0.90 9.75
C GLU A 100 5.86 2.22 9.01
N LEU A 101 4.92 2.27 8.05
CA LEU A 101 4.67 3.48 7.27
C LEU A 101 3.90 4.50 8.10
N GLN A 102 4.44 5.71 8.20
CA GLN A 102 3.63 6.85 8.57
C GLN A 102 2.63 7.15 7.45
N ALA A 103 1.35 7.29 7.78
CA ALA A 103 0.34 7.72 6.84
C ALA A 103 0.68 9.08 6.18
N LEU A 104 1.25 10.00 6.98
CA LEU A 104 1.29 11.42 6.65
C LEU A 104 2.55 12.11 7.23
N PRO A 105 3.29 12.89 6.43
CA PRO A 105 3.22 12.98 4.97
C PRO A 105 3.70 11.67 4.30
N SER A 106 3.14 11.35 3.12
CA SER A 106 3.47 10.12 2.39
C SER A 106 4.93 10.12 1.92
N LEU A 107 5.58 8.95 2.02
CA LEU A 107 6.91 8.72 1.45
C LEU A 107 6.88 8.56 -0.08
N PHE A 108 5.69 8.39 -0.65
CA PHE A 108 5.48 8.25 -2.08
C PHE A 108 4.96 9.57 -2.67
N ASP A 109 5.47 9.89 -3.86
CA ASP A 109 4.86 10.79 -4.82
C ASP A 109 4.17 9.99 -5.93
N PHE A 110 3.31 10.68 -6.67
CA PHE A 110 2.47 10.11 -7.70
C PHE A 110 2.43 11.02 -8.94
N ASP A 111 2.85 10.48 -10.08
CA ASP A 111 2.79 11.17 -11.36
C ASP A 111 1.37 11.06 -11.94
N LEU A 112 0.70 12.21 -12.04
CA LEU A 112 -0.68 12.31 -12.52
C LEU A 112 -0.86 11.89 -13.99
N SER A 113 0.19 12.00 -14.80
CA SER A 113 0.16 11.70 -16.24
C SER A 113 0.38 10.21 -16.51
N THR A 114 1.32 9.60 -15.79
CA THR A 114 1.72 8.20 -16.03
C THR A 114 1.07 7.21 -15.08
N GLY A 115 0.63 7.65 -13.90
CA GLY A 115 0.17 6.76 -12.83
C GLY A 115 1.31 6.11 -12.03
N ALA A 116 2.55 6.50 -12.28
CA ALA A 116 3.72 5.94 -11.63
C ALA A 116 3.90 6.52 -10.21
N LEU A 117 4.37 5.67 -9.30
CA LEU A 117 4.88 6.09 -8.00
C LEU A 117 6.37 6.44 -8.11
N SER A 118 6.79 7.40 -7.31
CA SER A 118 8.20 7.74 -7.08
C SER A 118 8.43 8.07 -5.61
N PRO A 119 9.68 8.10 -5.12
CA PRO A 119 9.95 8.63 -3.78
C PRO A 119 9.58 10.11 -3.70
N ASN A 120 8.89 10.51 -2.64
CA ASN A 120 8.77 11.92 -2.27
C ASN A 120 10.07 12.33 -1.58
N VAL A 121 10.99 12.92 -2.34
CA VAL A 121 12.38 13.18 -1.89
C VAL A 121 12.40 14.09 -0.66
N GLN A 122 11.54 15.10 -0.61
CA GLN A 122 11.46 16.05 0.50
C GLN A 122 11.02 15.36 1.79
N VAL A 123 9.99 14.51 1.73
CA VAL A 123 9.51 13.77 2.90
C VAL A 123 10.51 12.68 3.32
N CYS A 124 11.10 11.98 2.34
CA CYS A 124 12.12 10.97 2.58
C CYS A 124 13.37 11.51 3.28
N GLN A 125 13.71 12.79 3.09
CA GLN A 125 14.82 13.43 3.82
C GLN A 125 14.51 13.68 5.31
N GLN A 126 13.23 13.74 5.67
CA GLN A 126 12.77 14.07 7.02
C GLN A 126 12.44 12.82 7.85
N PHE A 127 12.31 11.66 7.20
CA PHE A 127 11.95 10.41 7.85
C PHE A 127 13.02 9.35 7.57
N SER A 128 13.51 8.70 8.63
CA SER A 128 14.45 7.57 8.51
C SER A 128 13.87 6.36 9.25
N PRO A 129 13.39 5.34 8.53
CA PRO A 129 12.94 4.09 9.16
C PRO A 129 14.06 3.48 10.00
N PRO A 130 13.78 3.00 11.23
CA PRO A 130 14.80 2.41 12.10
C PRO A 130 15.53 1.22 11.47
N SER A 131 14.83 0.49 10.60
CA SER A 131 15.29 -0.72 9.96
C SER A 131 16.06 -0.46 8.65
N ASN A 132 16.15 0.77 8.15
CA ASN A 132 16.63 1.08 6.80
C ASN A 132 18.05 0.55 6.50
N GLN A 133 18.17 -0.34 5.51
CA GLN A 133 19.44 -0.92 5.04
C GLN A 133 19.91 -0.30 3.71
N MET A 134 19.17 0.69 3.18
CA MET A 134 19.48 1.37 1.93
C MET A 134 20.23 2.70 2.20
N PRO A 135 20.95 3.25 1.20
CA PRO A 135 21.73 4.48 1.38
C PRO A 135 20.91 5.71 1.83
N SER A 136 19.60 5.71 1.61
CA SER A 136 18.67 6.74 2.07
C SER A 136 17.24 6.20 2.11
N THR A 137 16.32 6.89 2.77
CA THR A 137 14.89 6.55 2.74
C THR A 137 14.31 6.63 1.32
N ALA A 138 14.76 7.59 0.51
CA ALA A 138 14.33 7.68 -0.89
C ALA A 138 14.80 6.44 -1.68
N ALA A 139 16.02 5.96 -1.43
CA ALA A 139 16.52 4.71 -2.01
C ALA A 139 15.72 3.49 -1.53
N LEU A 140 15.30 3.45 -0.26
CA LEU A 140 14.42 2.40 0.26
C LEU A 140 13.04 2.40 -0.41
N VAL A 141 12.42 3.57 -0.56
CA VAL A 141 11.14 3.71 -1.27
C VAL A 141 11.28 3.26 -2.72
N GLN A 142 12.31 3.72 -3.43
CA GLN A 142 12.58 3.31 -4.80
C GLN A 142 12.80 1.80 -4.89
N ASN A 143 13.62 1.24 -3.99
CA ASN A 143 13.89 -0.19 -3.95
C ASN A 143 12.63 -1.01 -3.69
N THR A 144 11.71 -0.49 -2.89
CA THR A 144 10.38 -1.09 -2.64
C THR A 144 9.52 -1.08 -3.90
N ILE A 145 9.40 0.06 -4.57
CA ILE A 145 8.67 0.20 -5.85
C ILE A 145 9.20 -0.81 -6.86
N ASP A 146 10.51 -0.92 -6.95
CA ASP A 146 11.18 -1.79 -7.91
C ASP A 146 11.00 -3.27 -7.54
N HIS A 147 11.37 -3.70 -6.33
CA HIS A 147 11.31 -5.12 -5.94
C HIS A 147 9.90 -5.70 -5.96
N LEU A 148 8.90 -4.86 -5.68
CA LEU A 148 7.49 -5.27 -5.70
C LEU A 148 6.82 -4.97 -7.05
N ASN A 149 7.55 -4.42 -8.03
CA ASN A 149 7.04 -3.99 -9.34
C ASN A 149 5.74 -3.18 -9.23
N LEU A 150 5.71 -2.21 -8.30
CA LEU A 150 4.54 -1.38 -8.02
C LEU A 150 4.19 -0.43 -9.18
N ASN A 151 5.06 -0.31 -10.17
CA ASN A 151 4.88 0.50 -11.38
C ASN A 151 4.68 -0.35 -12.65
N CYS A 152 4.25 -1.61 -12.52
CA CYS A 152 3.79 -2.36 -13.69
C CYS A 152 2.64 -1.62 -14.40
N GLU A 153 2.50 -1.81 -15.72
CA GLU A 153 1.56 -1.04 -16.54
C GLU A 153 0.14 -1.15 -15.98
N ARG A 154 -0.27 -2.35 -15.58
CA ARG A 154 -1.60 -2.54 -15.00
C ARG A 154 -1.85 -1.68 -13.77
N LEU A 155 -0.92 -1.61 -12.82
CA LEU A 155 -1.11 -0.82 -11.60
C LEU A 155 -1.13 0.68 -11.92
N LYS A 156 -0.28 1.13 -12.84
CA LYS A 156 -0.28 2.52 -13.32
C LYS A 156 -1.63 2.89 -13.95
N GLU A 157 -2.17 2.04 -14.82
CA GLU A 157 -3.50 2.25 -15.42
C GLU A 157 -4.60 2.33 -14.36
N LYS A 158 -4.60 1.40 -13.40
CA LYS A 158 -5.60 1.40 -12.33
C LYS A 158 -5.51 2.64 -11.42
N ARG A 159 -4.30 3.09 -11.09
CA ARG A 159 -4.12 4.36 -10.34
C ARG A 159 -4.62 5.55 -11.13
N LYS A 160 -4.45 5.58 -12.45
CA LYS A 160 -5.01 6.65 -13.31
C LYS A 160 -6.53 6.64 -13.29
N VAL A 161 -7.17 5.48 -13.34
CA VAL A 161 -8.63 5.36 -13.21
C VAL A 161 -9.09 5.89 -11.85
N ALA A 162 -8.48 5.43 -10.75
CA ALA A 162 -8.83 5.90 -9.41
C ALA A 162 -8.64 7.42 -9.24
N ARG A 163 -7.58 7.98 -9.84
CA ARG A 163 -7.36 9.43 -9.91
C ARG A 163 -8.48 10.13 -10.69
N GLN A 164 -8.83 9.64 -11.87
CA GLN A 164 -9.89 10.21 -12.71
C GLN A 164 -11.23 10.24 -11.97
N ASP A 165 -11.62 9.13 -11.35
CA ASP A 165 -12.84 9.04 -10.54
C ASP A 165 -12.84 10.08 -9.40
N LEU A 166 -11.69 10.28 -8.75
CA LEU A 166 -11.53 11.30 -7.71
C LEU A 166 -11.63 12.72 -8.27
N GLU A 167 -11.00 13.02 -9.42
CA GLU A 167 -11.11 14.34 -10.06
C GLU A 167 -12.56 14.67 -10.41
N GLU A 168 -13.31 13.71 -10.94
CA GLU A 168 -14.73 13.87 -11.27
C GLU A 168 -15.56 14.20 -10.03
N ARG A 169 -15.31 13.48 -8.92
CA ARG A 169 -15.95 13.77 -7.62
C ARG A 169 -15.58 15.15 -7.09
N ILE A 170 -14.32 15.58 -7.22
CA ILE A 170 -13.85 16.92 -6.85
C ILE A 170 -14.56 17.99 -7.70
N ALA A 171 -14.64 17.79 -9.02
CA ALA A 171 -15.28 18.70 -9.94
C ALA A 171 -16.79 18.83 -9.64
N ALA A 172 -17.50 17.71 -9.47
CA ALA A 172 -18.91 17.70 -9.10
C ALA A 172 -19.16 18.37 -7.74
N THR A 173 -18.29 18.16 -6.76
CA THR A 173 -18.39 18.82 -5.44
C THR A 173 -18.31 20.34 -5.58
N ARG A 174 -17.34 20.83 -6.38
CA ARG A 174 -17.16 22.26 -6.65
C ARG A 174 -18.32 22.87 -7.44
N GLN A 175 -18.82 22.18 -8.47
CA GLN A 175 -19.97 22.62 -9.27
C GLN A 175 -21.23 22.77 -8.42
N ASN A 176 -21.41 21.90 -7.42
CA ASN A 176 -22.52 21.98 -6.47
C ASN A 176 -22.30 22.99 -5.34
N GLY A 177 -21.24 23.83 -5.38
CA GLY A 177 -20.93 24.83 -4.36
C GLY A 177 -20.53 24.25 -3.00
N LYS A 178 -20.20 22.95 -2.93
CA LYS A 178 -19.81 22.27 -1.68
C LYS A 178 -18.30 22.35 -1.46
N THR A 179 -17.89 22.24 -0.19
CA THR A 179 -16.47 22.17 0.17
C THR A 179 -15.93 20.75 0.04
N LEU A 180 -14.62 20.61 -0.15
CA LEU A 180 -13.97 19.30 -0.23
C LEU A 180 -13.95 18.56 1.12
N ASN A 181 -14.18 19.24 2.25
CA ASN A 181 -14.27 18.58 3.56
C ASN A 181 -15.36 17.50 3.59
N GLY A 182 -16.53 17.78 3.00
CA GLY A 182 -17.61 16.80 2.91
C GLY A 182 -17.26 15.62 1.99
N LEU A 183 -16.54 15.87 0.90
CA LEU A 183 -16.04 14.81 0.02
C LEU A 183 -15.04 13.91 0.76
N VAL A 184 -14.07 14.50 1.47
CA VAL A 184 -13.07 13.77 2.25
C VAL A 184 -13.74 12.91 3.33
N ALA A 185 -14.73 13.47 4.04
CA ALA A 185 -15.51 12.72 5.01
C ALA A 185 -16.23 11.52 4.39
N ASP A 186 -16.79 11.65 3.19
CA ASP A 186 -17.42 10.53 2.48
C ASP A 186 -16.42 9.49 1.95
N VAL A 187 -15.27 9.94 1.42
CA VAL A 187 -14.18 9.08 0.92
C VAL A 187 -13.61 8.20 2.04
N PHE A 188 -13.40 8.78 3.22
CA PHE A 188 -12.70 8.15 4.35
C PHE A 188 -13.64 7.82 5.51
N LYS A 189 -14.95 7.67 5.24
CA LYS A 189 -15.97 7.45 6.28
C LYS A 189 -15.83 6.12 7.02
N ASP A 190 -15.33 5.10 6.34
CA ASP A 190 -15.25 3.74 6.86
C ASP A 190 -13.77 3.33 7.01
N PRO A 191 -13.25 3.24 8.25
CA PRO A 191 -11.86 2.88 8.50
C PRO A 191 -11.56 1.41 8.15
N HIS A 192 -12.58 0.58 7.96
CA HIS A 192 -12.45 -0.81 7.52
C HIS A 192 -12.52 -0.96 6.00
N PHE A 193 -12.79 0.13 5.27
CA PHE A 193 -12.97 0.14 3.83
C PHE A 193 -12.36 1.38 3.16
N TRP A 194 -11.03 1.49 3.18
CA TRP A 194 -10.29 2.59 2.56
C TRP A 194 -10.39 2.60 1.04
N PRO A 195 -10.39 3.76 0.35
CA PRO A 195 -10.44 3.81 -1.11
C PRO A 195 -9.28 3.03 -1.75
N GLU A 196 -9.56 2.32 -2.85
CA GLU A 196 -8.51 1.64 -3.62
C GLU A 196 -7.48 2.66 -4.12
N PHE A 197 -6.19 2.33 -3.99
CA PHE A 197 -5.07 3.26 -4.18
C PHE A 197 -5.13 4.46 -3.22
N PHE A 198 -5.26 4.15 -1.94
CA PHE A 198 -5.33 5.12 -0.84
C PHE A 198 -4.27 6.25 -0.94
N THR A 199 -3.03 5.93 -1.27
CA THR A 199 -1.95 6.91 -1.45
C THR A 199 -2.27 7.94 -2.55
N VAL A 200 -2.95 7.53 -3.63
CA VAL A 200 -3.39 8.47 -4.69
C VAL A 200 -4.39 9.47 -4.13
N TYR A 201 -5.34 9.01 -3.31
CA TYR A 201 -6.33 9.88 -2.66
C TYR A 201 -5.66 10.84 -1.67
N LEU A 202 -4.73 10.34 -0.85
CA LEU A 202 -3.96 11.16 0.09
C LEU A 202 -3.20 12.28 -0.61
N ILE A 203 -2.39 11.94 -1.62
CA ILE A 203 -1.58 12.90 -2.37
C ILE A 203 -2.50 13.92 -3.04
N ARG A 204 -3.60 13.48 -3.65
CA ARG A 204 -4.45 14.36 -4.44
C ARG A 204 -5.30 15.30 -3.60
N LEU A 205 -5.82 14.85 -2.47
CA LEU A 205 -6.62 15.66 -1.54
C LEU A 205 -5.74 16.48 -0.58
N GLY A 206 -4.46 16.14 -0.47
CA GLY A 206 -3.43 16.89 0.22
C GLY A 206 -3.77 17.15 1.69
N ASN A 207 -3.59 18.41 2.12
CA ASN A 207 -3.81 18.81 3.51
C ASN A 207 -5.23 18.56 4.02
N ILE A 208 -6.24 18.51 3.14
CA ILE A 208 -7.63 18.29 3.56
C ILE A 208 -7.81 16.84 4.03
N ALA A 209 -7.28 15.86 3.27
CA ALA A 209 -7.25 14.46 3.69
C ALA A 209 -6.38 14.28 4.93
N LYS A 210 -5.19 14.91 4.97
CA LYS A 210 -4.29 14.87 6.13
C LYS A 210 -5.00 15.29 7.41
N ASN A 211 -5.65 16.45 7.39
CA ASN A 211 -6.31 17.01 8.56
C ASN A 211 -7.48 16.12 9.02
N PHE A 212 -8.28 15.61 8.07
CA PHE A 212 -9.39 14.70 8.40
C PHE A 212 -8.89 13.42 9.06
N LEU A 213 -7.86 12.79 8.50
CA LEU A 213 -7.33 11.53 9.03
C LEU A 213 -6.70 11.70 10.42
N VAL A 214 -5.95 12.78 10.64
CA VAL A 214 -5.40 13.11 11.97
C VAL A 214 -6.53 13.36 12.98
N GLN A 215 -7.59 14.07 12.60
CA GLN A 215 -8.75 14.30 13.47
C GLN A 215 -9.51 13.01 13.82
N ASN A 216 -9.42 11.98 12.97
CA ASN A 216 -10.05 10.68 13.17
C ASN A 216 -9.07 9.61 13.67
N ASN A 217 -7.92 10.01 14.23
CA ASN A 217 -6.91 9.15 14.85
C ASN A 217 -6.34 8.06 13.91
N TYR A 218 -6.27 8.33 12.61
CA TYR A 218 -5.56 7.43 11.69
C TYR A 218 -4.05 7.54 11.89
N THR A 219 -3.39 6.42 12.16
CA THR A 219 -1.97 6.37 12.55
C THR A 219 -1.02 5.87 11.46
N GLY A 220 -1.54 5.43 10.30
CA GLY A 220 -0.78 4.57 9.38
C GLY A 220 -1.47 3.23 9.25
#